data_AF-A0A7R9AU96-F1
#
_entry.id   AF-A0A7R9AU96-F1
#
_cell.length_a   1.000
_cell.length_b   1.000
_cell.length_c   1.000
_cell.angle_alpha   90.00
_cell.angle_beta   90.00
_cell.angle_gamma   90.00
#
_symmetry.space_group_name_H-M   'P 1'
#
loop_
_entity.id
_entity.type
_entity.pdbx_description
1 polymer ?
#
loop_
_entity_poly.entity_id
_entity_poly.type
_entity_poly.pdbx_seq_one_letter_code
_entity_poly.pdbx_strand_id
1 'polypeptide(L)'
;MLKNNDLLTKSCPFYKAVGEFFSEVCVPGVNVSSDFKMSCPDSSGGDNSFRGEEGAFKCLVTGVGDVAFINLDTVKQNTDGNNNETWAVNLRSTDFRSICAENNSNSDCYLSWATPGQVLVRSNISSVRREELYLTFLNLENYFGNQLKQPSMFQMFGKFDDRSNVLFTDASDRLETLASLHREKDVKHNYEKMLAGLSPCSATISSVIPLMTILPTFLTLLSAASSPMASLVLGDSSKLTSDSQNLGIYPNVDR
;
A
#
# COMPACT_ATOMS: atom_id res chain seq x y z
N MET A 1 13.95 14.00 0.50
CA MET A 1 12.76 14.87 0.65
C MET A 1 11.95 14.56 1.91
N LEU A 2 11.35 13.37 2.07
CA LEU A 2 10.60 13.03 3.31
C LEU A 2 11.48 12.62 4.51
N LYS A 3 12.76 12.32 4.27
CA LYS A 3 13.74 11.93 5.29
C LYS A 3 14.31 13.11 6.09
N ASN A 4 13.98 14.36 5.73
CA ASN A 4 14.22 15.45 6.67
C ASN A 4 13.27 15.21 7.83
N ASN A 5 13.86 14.80 8.95
CA ASN A 5 13.29 14.34 10.20
C ASN A 5 12.31 15.30 10.90
N ASP A 6 11.72 16.25 10.17
CA ASP A 6 10.97 17.39 10.66
C ASP A 6 9.54 17.47 10.11
N LEU A 7 9.26 16.96 8.89
CA LEU A 7 7.96 17.21 8.29
C LEU A 7 6.84 16.35 8.89
N LEU A 8 7.09 15.04 9.05
CA LEU A 8 6.09 14.08 9.55
C LEU A 8 6.21 13.81 11.05
N THR A 9 7.35 14.06 11.66
CA THR A 9 7.60 13.77 13.09
C THR A 9 6.99 14.81 14.03
N LYS A 10 6.66 16.01 13.52
CA LYS A 10 6.17 17.15 14.32
C LYS A 10 4.71 17.52 14.06
N SER A 11 4.05 16.92 13.08
CA SER A 11 2.71 17.31 12.66
C SER A 11 1.75 16.13 12.70
N CYS A 12 0.74 16.25 13.57
CA CYS A 12 -0.38 15.32 13.66
C CYS A 12 -1.69 16.10 13.40
N PRO A 13 -2.62 15.54 12.61
CA PRO A 13 -2.52 14.28 11.90
C PRO A 13 -1.60 14.36 10.66
N PHE A 14 -0.90 13.26 10.32
CA PHE A 14 0.14 13.27 9.28
C PHE A 14 -0.34 13.73 7.90
N TYR A 15 -1.59 13.43 7.52
CA TYR A 15 -2.14 13.85 6.23
C TYR A 15 -2.20 15.38 6.09
N LYS A 16 -2.31 16.12 7.20
CA LYS A 16 -2.27 17.57 7.19
C LYS A 16 -0.88 18.10 6.86
N ALA A 17 0.17 17.48 7.43
CA ALA A 17 1.56 17.81 7.11
C ALA A 17 1.87 17.61 5.62
N VAL A 18 1.31 16.55 5.03
CA VAL A 18 1.42 16.26 3.59
C VAL A 18 0.71 17.35 2.78
N GLY A 19 -0.50 17.75 3.18
CA GLY A 19 -1.25 18.84 2.55
C GLY A 19 -0.64 20.23 2.70
N GLU A 20 0.14 20.47 3.76
CA GLU A 20 0.91 21.71 3.95
C GLU A 20 2.20 21.74 3.12
N PHE A 21 2.78 20.57 2.85
CA PHE A 21 4.03 20.46 2.08
C PHE A 21 3.80 20.48 0.57
N PHE A 22 2.80 19.74 0.09
CA PHE A 22 2.43 19.71 -1.32
C PHE A 22 1.29 20.70 -1.56
N SER A 23 1.47 21.58 -2.54
CA SER A 23 0.48 22.58 -2.93
C SER A 23 -0.83 21.94 -3.43
N GLU A 24 -0.71 20.81 -4.12
CA GLU A 24 -1.79 19.98 -4.64
C GLU A 24 -1.37 18.52 -4.56
N VAL A 25 -2.33 17.62 -4.33
CA VAL A 25 -2.09 16.17 -4.30
C VAL A 25 -3.16 15.44 -5.09
N CYS A 26 -2.81 14.27 -5.62
CA CYS A 26 -3.79 13.33 -6.15
C CYS A 26 -3.67 12.01 -5.38
N VAL A 27 -4.59 11.79 -4.43
CA VAL A 27 -4.63 10.60 -3.57
C VAL A 27 -6.00 9.94 -3.69
N PRO A 28 -6.17 8.99 -4.62
CA PRO A 28 -7.45 8.32 -4.82
C PRO A 28 -7.93 7.58 -3.56
N GLY A 29 -9.24 7.64 -3.30
CA GLY A 29 -9.86 6.96 -2.15
C GLY A 29 -9.80 7.75 -0.84
N VAL A 30 -9.19 8.93 -0.82
CA VAL A 30 -9.21 9.85 0.31
C VAL A 30 -10.19 10.99 0.04
N ASN A 31 -11.15 11.18 0.94
CA ASN A 31 -12.09 12.31 0.90
C ASN A 31 -11.82 13.25 2.08
N VAL A 32 -10.86 14.15 1.92
CA VAL A 32 -10.48 15.17 2.92
C VAL A 32 -10.38 16.55 2.26
N SER A 33 -11.35 16.85 1.39
CA SER A 33 -11.39 18.02 0.52
C SER A 33 -11.25 19.39 1.23
N SER A 34 -11.40 19.46 2.56
CA SER A 34 -11.14 20.68 3.34
C SER A 34 -9.67 20.94 3.66
N ASP A 35 -8.82 19.90 3.63
CA ASP A 35 -7.48 19.96 4.24
C ASP A 35 -6.35 20.07 3.21
N PHE A 36 -6.62 19.75 1.95
CA PHE A 36 -5.71 19.98 0.83
C PHE A 36 -6.45 20.05 -0.51
N LYS A 37 -5.83 20.71 -1.48
CA LYS A 37 -6.33 20.78 -2.86
C LYS A 37 -6.10 19.43 -3.54
N MET A 38 -7.20 18.82 -4.00
CA MET A 38 -7.16 17.58 -4.76
C MET A 38 -7.18 17.90 -6.26
N SER A 39 -6.17 17.42 -7.00
CA SER A 39 -6.05 17.67 -8.44
C SER A 39 -6.28 16.42 -9.30
N CYS A 40 -6.80 15.34 -8.70
CA CYS A 40 -7.28 14.20 -9.48
C CYS A 40 -8.48 14.64 -10.35
N PRO A 41 -8.48 14.37 -11.67
CA PRO A 41 -9.67 14.46 -12.50
C PRO A 41 -10.81 13.68 -11.86
N ASP A 42 -11.99 14.32 -11.81
CA ASP A 42 -13.17 13.96 -11.03
C ASP A 42 -13.21 12.54 -10.42
N SER A 43 -13.16 12.50 -9.09
CA SER A 43 -13.59 11.35 -8.28
C SER A 43 -15.11 11.06 -8.39
N SER A 44 -15.79 11.72 -9.32
CA SER A 44 -17.24 11.89 -9.44
C SER A 44 -17.87 11.11 -10.60
N GLY A 45 -17.08 10.55 -11.52
CA GLY A 45 -17.65 9.74 -12.61
C GLY A 45 -16.74 9.54 -13.80
N GLY A 46 -16.29 8.30 -13.99
CA GLY A 46 -15.97 7.78 -15.32
C GLY A 46 -14.53 7.31 -15.52
N ASP A 47 -13.53 8.00 -14.96
CA ASP A 47 -12.14 7.62 -15.21
C ASP A 47 -11.32 7.55 -13.92
N ASN A 48 -11.10 6.32 -13.44
CA ASN A 48 -10.16 6.00 -12.35
C ASN A 48 -8.68 6.18 -12.80
N SER A 49 -8.41 7.11 -13.72
CA SER A 49 -7.19 7.23 -14.53
C SER A 49 -5.91 7.25 -13.70
N PHE A 50 -5.96 7.78 -12.47
CA PHE A 50 -4.77 7.94 -11.62
C PHE A 50 -4.72 6.98 -10.41
N ARG A 51 -5.48 5.88 -10.44
CA ARG A 51 -5.40 4.84 -9.39
C ARG A 51 -4.25 3.85 -9.63
N GLY A 52 -3.65 3.40 -8.53
CA GLY A 52 -2.57 2.43 -8.55
C GLY A 52 -1.26 3.00 -9.10
N GLU A 53 -0.27 2.12 -9.23
CA GLU A 53 1.07 2.45 -9.72
C GLU A 53 1.05 3.10 -11.12
N GLU A 54 0.35 2.45 -12.06
CA GLU A 54 0.20 2.93 -13.45
C GLU A 54 -0.50 4.29 -13.50
N GLY A 55 -1.57 4.46 -12.71
CA GLY A 55 -2.28 5.73 -12.67
C GLY A 55 -1.47 6.86 -12.02
N ALA A 56 -0.69 6.58 -10.97
CA ALA A 56 0.21 7.55 -10.38
C ALA A 56 1.32 7.96 -11.36
N PHE A 57 1.86 7.02 -12.15
CA PHE A 57 2.79 7.36 -13.22
C PHE A 57 2.13 8.17 -14.33
N LYS A 58 0.89 7.82 -14.71
CA LYS A 58 0.10 8.60 -15.68
C LYS A 58 -0.13 10.05 -15.21
N CYS A 59 -0.35 10.27 -13.91
CA CYS A 59 -0.45 11.60 -13.31
C CYS A 59 0.82 12.44 -13.51
N LEU A 60 2.00 11.81 -13.36
CA LEU A 60 3.30 12.44 -13.60
C LEU A 60 3.49 12.82 -15.07
N VAL A 61 3.27 11.88 -16.00
CA VAL A 61 3.57 12.10 -17.43
C VAL A 61 2.57 13.01 -18.13
N THR A 62 1.35 13.13 -17.59
CA THR A 62 0.34 14.10 -18.08
C THR A 62 0.55 15.50 -17.53
N GLY A 63 1.52 15.69 -16.63
CA GLY A 63 1.85 16.99 -16.05
C GLY A 63 0.85 17.47 -14.99
N VAL A 64 -0.01 16.58 -14.48
CA VAL A 64 -0.93 16.91 -13.37
C VAL A 64 -0.17 16.96 -12.05
N GLY A 65 0.85 16.13 -11.87
CA GLY A 65 1.74 16.16 -10.72
C GLY A 65 3.21 16.20 -11.14
N ASP A 66 4.05 16.85 -10.33
CA ASP A 66 5.50 16.95 -10.58
C ASP A 66 6.29 15.76 -10.01
N VAL A 67 5.68 15.00 -9.09
CA VAL A 67 6.31 13.87 -8.38
C VAL A 67 5.29 12.74 -8.23
N ALA A 68 5.71 11.50 -8.48
CA ALA A 68 4.92 10.30 -8.20
C ALA A 68 5.70 9.36 -7.27
N PHE A 69 4.98 8.74 -6.33
CA PHE A 69 5.50 7.69 -5.46
C PHE A 69 5.07 6.34 -6.05
N ILE A 70 5.99 5.70 -6.77
CA ILE A 70 5.76 4.45 -7.52
C ILE A 70 6.96 3.52 -7.40
N ASN A 71 6.75 2.24 -7.71
CA ASN A 71 7.81 1.27 -7.94
C ASN A 71 8.62 1.64 -9.19
N LEU A 72 9.93 1.36 -9.15
CA LEU A 72 10.82 1.59 -10.30
C LEU A 72 10.41 0.77 -11.53
N ASP A 73 9.90 -0.45 -11.31
CA ASP A 73 9.42 -1.33 -12.39
C ASP A 73 8.23 -0.73 -13.15
N THR A 74 7.42 0.12 -12.50
CA THR A 74 6.31 0.82 -13.14
C THR A 74 6.82 1.71 -14.28
N VAL A 75 7.96 2.37 -14.12
CA VAL A 75 8.57 3.18 -15.19
C VAL A 75 8.99 2.28 -16.35
N LYS A 76 9.70 1.19 -16.08
CA LYS A 76 10.13 0.23 -17.12
C LYS A 76 8.95 -0.34 -17.91
N GLN A 77 7.87 -0.70 -17.22
CA GLN A 77 6.67 -1.29 -17.84
C GLN A 77 5.90 -0.31 -18.74
N ASN A 78 6.03 0.99 -18.51
CA ASN A 78 5.24 2.02 -19.17
C ASN A 78 6.07 2.92 -20.10
N THR A 79 7.34 2.58 -20.36
CA THR A 79 8.24 3.34 -21.22
C THR A 79 8.93 2.42 -22.22
N ASP A 80 9.66 3.00 -23.17
CA ASP A 80 10.49 2.28 -24.14
C ASP A 80 9.73 1.25 -24.98
N GLY A 81 8.44 1.51 -25.23
CA GLY A 81 7.57 0.65 -26.03
C GLY A 81 6.92 -0.52 -25.27
N ASN A 82 7.07 -0.59 -23.94
CA ASN A 82 6.47 -1.67 -23.13
C ASN A 82 4.97 -1.47 -22.83
N ASN A 83 4.43 -0.26 -23.03
CA ASN A 83 3.00 0.01 -22.95
C ASN A 83 2.49 0.68 -24.24
N ASN A 84 1.49 0.03 -24.86
CA ASN A 84 0.88 0.46 -26.13
C ASN A 84 -0.30 1.42 -25.93
N GLU A 85 -0.64 1.77 -24.70
CA GLU A 85 -1.68 2.75 -24.42
C GLU A 85 -1.30 4.14 -24.94
N THR A 86 -2.31 4.91 -25.36
CA THR A 86 -2.11 6.21 -26.03
C THR A 86 -1.36 7.23 -25.19
N TRP A 87 -1.43 7.12 -23.86
CA TRP A 87 -0.72 8.00 -22.93
C TRP A 87 0.75 7.62 -22.72
N ALA A 88 1.13 6.36 -23.03
CA ALA A 88 2.45 5.79 -22.74
C ALA A 88 3.32 5.53 -23.98
N VAL A 89 2.70 5.43 -25.17
CA VAL A 89 3.36 4.98 -26.41
C VAL A 89 4.63 5.72 -26.82
N ASN A 90 4.79 7.00 -26.43
CA ASN A 90 5.93 7.83 -26.80
C ASN A 90 6.88 8.12 -25.62
N LEU A 91 6.71 7.47 -24.48
CA LEU A 91 7.51 7.72 -23.29
C LEU A 91 8.85 6.99 -23.36
N ARG A 92 9.92 7.67 -22.94
CA ARG A 92 11.25 7.07 -22.78
C ARG A 92 11.62 7.00 -21.31
N SER A 93 12.24 5.91 -20.88
CA SER A 93 12.68 5.76 -19.49
C SER A 93 13.66 6.86 -19.08
N THR A 94 14.48 7.35 -20.03
CA THR A 94 15.46 8.43 -19.85
C THR A 94 14.86 9.79 -19.51
N ASP A 95 13.55 9.97 -19.71
CA ASP A 95 12.85 11.22 -19.40
C ASP A 95 12.53 11.34 -17.89
N PHE A 96 12.72 10.26 -17.14
CA PHE A 96 12.39 10.14 -15.72
C PHE A 96 13.63 9.83 -14.88
N ARG A 97 13.61 10.26 -13.62
CA ARG A 97 14.68 9.98 -12.66
C ARG A 97 14.13 9.82 -11.24
N SER A 98 14.73 8.91 -10.48
CA SER A 98 14.46 8.79 -9.04
C SER A 98 15.07 9.96 -8.25
N ILE A 99 14.38 10.41 -7.20
CA ILE A 99 14.89 11.43 -6.28
C ILE A 99 15.63 10.73 -5.12
N CYS A 100 16.95 10.81 -5.13
CA CYS A 100 17.80 10.17 -4.11
C CYS A 100 18.00 11.03 -2.87
N ALA A 101 18.09 10.39 -1.70
CA ALA A 101 18.44 11.07 -0.45
C ALA A 101 19.92 11.45 -0.37
N GLU A 102 20.78 10.71 -1.07
CA GLU A 102 22.23 10.93 -1.17
C GLU A 102 22.52 11.46 -2.59
N ASN A 103 23.50 12.36 -2.74
CA ASN A 103 23.84 13.03 -4.02
C ASN A 103 24.54 12.11 -5.05
N ASN A 104 24.18 10.82 -5.11
CA ASN A 104 24.70 9.90 -6.10
C ASN A 104 23.79 9.97 -7.35
N SER A 105 24.28 10.66 -8.39
CA SER A 105 23.52 11.00 -9.58
C SER A 105 23.50 9.92 -10.68
N ASN A 106 24.21 8.80 -10.48
CA ASN A 106 24.57 7.90 -11.57
C ASN A 106 23.89 6.52 -11.51
N SER A 107 23.03 6.28 -10.53
CA SER A 107 22.27 5.02 -10.39
C SER A 107 20.87 5.27 -9.89
N ASP A 108 19.91 4.49 -10.36
CA ASP A 108 18.57 4.46 -9.79
C ASP A 108 18.63 4.19 -8.29
N CYS A 109 17.80 4.89 -7.54
CA CYS A 109 17.71 4.76 -6.09
C CYS A 109 16.26 4.64 -5.68
N TYR A 110 16.03 3.98 -4.54
CA TYR A 110 14.72 3.82 -3.95
C TYR A 110 14.63 4.55 -2.62
N LEU A 111 13.44 5.06 -2.30
CA LEU A 111 13.16 5.68 -1.00
C LEU A 111 13.15 4.64 0.12
N SER A 112 12.53 3.50 -0.15
CA SER A 112 12.41 2.35 0.73
C SER A 112 12.19 1.09 -0.09
N TRP A 113 12.50 -0.06 0.49
CA TRP A 113 12.04 -1.35 -0.01
C TRP A 113 10.88 -1.82 0.87
N ALA A 114 9.86 -2.40 0.25
CA ALA A 114 8.72 -2.98 0.94
C ALA A 114 8.65 -4.47 0.64
N THR A 115 8.07 -5.24 1.56
CA THR A 115 7.83 -6.66 1.29
C THR A 115 6.92 -6.80 0.06
N PRO A 116 7.23 -7.71 -0.88
CA PRO A 116 6.36 -8.00 -2.02
C PRO A 116 4.94 -8.39 -1.58
N GLY A 117 3.98 -8.29 -2.52
CA GLY A 117 2.58 -8.61 -2.26
C GLY A 117 2.40 -9.99 -1.63
N GLN A 118 1.41 -10.14 -0.75
CA GLN A 118 1.19 -11.40 -0.02
C GLN A 118 -0.25 -11.87 -0.15
N VAL A 119 -0.42 -13.20 -0.26
CA VAL A 119 -1.74 -13.83 -0.10
C VAL A 119 -1.98 -14.07 1.39
N LEU A 120 -2.95 -13.35 1.94
CA LEU A 120 -3.32 -13.44 3.35
C LEU A 120 -4.48 -14.41 3.56
N VAL A 121 -4.37 -15.21 4.61
CA VAL A 121 -5.40 -16.15 5.06
C VAL A 121 -5.71 -15.90 6.53
N ARG A 122 -6.88 -16.36 7.00
CA ARG A 122 -7.22 -16.24 8.43
C ARG A 122 -6.21 -17.00 9.28
N SER A 123 -5.86 -16.44 10.44
CA SER A 123 -4.89 -17.05 11.36
C SER A 123 -5.36 -18.38 11.96
N ASN A 124 -6.68 -18.63 11.99
CA ASN A 124 -7.29 -19.81 12.62
C ASN A 124 -7.54 -21.00 11.68
N ILE A 125 -6.96 -21.02 10.47
CA ILE A 125 -7.07 -22.18 9.57
C ILE A 125 -6.18 -23.33 10.06
N SER A 126 -6.59 -24.58 9.77
CA SER A 126 -5.75 -25.75 10.07
C SER A 126 -4.49 -25.76 9.20
N SER A 127 -3.44 -26.44 9.68
CA SER A 127 -2.21 -26.67 8.90
C SER A 127 -2.50 -27.36 7.56
N VAL A 128 -3.40 -28.35 7.56
CA VAL A 128 -3.85 -29.05 6.35
C VAL A 128 -4.49 -28.07 5.37
N ARG A 129 -5.41 -27.21 5.82
CA ARG A 129 -6.07 -26.25 4.94
C ARG A 129 -5.08 -25.22 4.38
N ARG A 130 -4.09 -24.84 5.17
CA ARG A 130 -3.02 -23.93 4.74
C ARG A 130 -2.19 -24.55 3.61
N GLU A 131 -1.80 -25.80 3.77
CA GLU A 131 -1.03 -26.55 2.76
C GLU A 131 -1.85 -26.76 1.47
N GLU A 132 -3.13 -27.08 1.58
CA GLU A 132 -4.03 -27.15 0.41
C GLU A 132 -4.10 -25.83 -0.36
N LEU A 133 -4.26 -24.69 0.35
CA LEU A 133 -4.30 -23.37 -0.29
C LEU A 133 -2.97 -23.07 -1.00
N TYR A 134 -1.86 -23.34 -0.33
CA TYR A 134 -0.53 -23.17 -0.90
C TYR A 134 -0.34 -23.98 -2.18
N LEU A 135 -0.60 -25.30 -2.13
CA LEU A 135 -0.49 -26.17 -3.28
C LEU A 135 -1.46 -25.78 -4.40
N THR A 136 -2.65 -25.29 -4.06
CA THR A 136 -3.61 -24.80 -5.06
C THR A 136 -3.03 -23.62 -5.83
N PHE A 137 -2.47 -22.61 -5.14
CA PHE A 137 -1.88 -21.46 -5.81
C PHE A 137 -0.66 -21.82 -6.67
N LEU A 138 0.22 -22.71 -6.19
CA LEU A 138 1.33 -23.20 -7.01
C LEU A 138 0.87 -23.96 -8.25
N ASN A 139 -0.19 -24.76 -8.15
CA ASN A 139 -0.75 -25.43 -9.30
C ASN A 139 -1.36 -24.43 -10.28
N LEU A 140 -2.08 -23.40 -9.80
CA LEU A 140 -2.61 -22.34 -10.66
C LEU A 140 -1.48 -21.61 -11.39
N GLU A 141 -0.39 -21.26 -10.71
CA GLU A 141 0.79 -20.66 -11.33
C GLU A 141 1.41 -21.58 -12.40
N ASN A 142 1.54 -22.88 -12.13
CA ASN A 142 2.09 -23.83 -13.10
C ASN A 142 1.27 -23.93 -14.39
N TYR A 143 -0.05 -23.71 -14.32
CA TYR A 143 -0.94 -23.75 -15.48
C TYR A 143 -1.14 -22.38 -16.15
N PHE A 144 -1.13 -21.30 -15.38
CA PHE A 144 -1.58 -19.97 -15.82
C PHE A 144 -0.58 -18.83 -15.57
N GLY A 145 0.58 -19.10 -14.97
CA GLY A 145 1.66 -18.12 -14.77
C GLY A 145 2.40 -17.80 -16.08
N ASN A 146 3.49 -17.03 -15.99
CA ASN A 146 4.17 -16.51 -17.19
C ASN A 146 4.88 -17.57 -18.04
N GLN A 147 5.18 -18.74 -17.46
CA GLN A 147 5.76 -19.88 -18.18
C GLN A 147 4.67 -20.79 -18.76
N LEU A 148 3.81 -20.22 -19.59
CA LEU A 148 2.73 -20.97 -20.23
C LEU A 148 3.30 -22.05 -21.16
N LYS A 149 2.98 -23.31 -20.88
CA LYS A 149 3.30 -24.43 -21.78
C LYS A 149 2.40 -24.46 -23.02
N GLN A 150 1.26 -23.77 -22.99
CA GLN A 150 0.27 -23.69 -24.07
C GLN A 150 -0.46 -22.34 -24.02
N PRO A 151 -1.02 -21.83 -25.14
CA PRO A 151 -1.84 -20.63 -25.13
C PRO A 151 -3.04 -20.84 -24.20
N SER A 152 -3.09 -20.11 -23.10
CA SER A 152 -4.19 -20.16 -22.14
C SER A 152 -5.17 -19.01 -22.41
N MET A 153 -6.45 -19.32 -22.22
CA MET A 153 -7.54 -18.34 -22.20
C MET A 153 -7.55 -17.48 -20.92
N PHE A 154 -6.61 -17.72 -20.02
CA PHE A 154 -6.45 -17.02 -18.74
C PHE A 154 -4.98 -16.93 -18.38
N GLN A 155 -4.49 -15.71 -18.10
CA GLN A 155 -3.18 -15.45 -17.56
C GLN A 155 -3.32 -14.98 -16.11
N MET A 156 -2.58 -15.61 -15.21
CA MET A 156 -2.62 -15.34 -13.78
C MET A 156 -1.93 -14.03 -13.41
N PHE A 157 -0.82 -13.71 -14.08
CA PHE A 157 -0.09 -12.46 -13.93
C PHE A 157 -0.19 -11.67 -15.23
N GLY A 158 -1.05 -10.65 -15.25
CA GLY A 158 -1.27 -9.84 -16.44
C GLY A 158 -2.66 -9.20 -16.48
N LYS A 159 -2.90 -8.44 -17.54
CA LYS A 159 -4.16 -7.74 -17.75
C LYS A 159 -5.32 -8.72 -17.95
N PHE A 160 -6.48 -8.36 -17.41
CA PHE A 160 -7.75 -9.07 -17.63
C PHE A 160 -8.83 -8.06 -18.04
N ASP A 161 -9.47 -8.27 -19.20
CA ASP A 161 -10.43 -7.34 -19.81
C ASP A 161 -9.91 -5.89 -19.85
N ASP A 162 -8.70 -5.70 -20.40
CA ASP A 162 -8.00 -4.41 -20.50
C ASP A 162 -7.74 -3.70 -19.15
N ARG A 163 -7.84 -4.42 -18.03
CA ARG A 163 -7.49 -3.91 -16.70
C ARG A 163 -6.22 -4.54 -16.18
N SER A 164 -5.27 -3.70 -15.82
CA SER A 164 -4.00 -4.07 -15.17
C SER A 164 -4.20 -4.38 -13.69
N ASN A 165 -3.34 -5.24 -13.13
CA ASN A 165 -3.17 -5.46 -11.69
C ASN A 165 -4.47 -5.90 -10.95
N VAL A 166 -5.28 -6.76 -11.55
CA VAL A 166 -6.63 -7.12 -11.02
C VAL A 166 -6.57 -8.00 -9.78
N LEU A 167 -5.85 -9.14 -9.86
CA LEU A 167 -5.68 -10.08 -8.74
C LEU A 167 -4.25 -10.06 -8.21
N PHE A 168 -3.31 -10.12 -9.14
CA PHE A 168 -1.87 -10.02 -8.92
C PHE A 168 -1.35 -8.86 -9.76
N THR A 169 -0.20 -8.31 -9.40
CA THR A 169 0.42 -7.29 -10.25
C THR A 169 0.85 -7.91 -11.57
N ASP A 170 0.72 -7.19 -12.67
CA ASP A 170 1.09 -7.70 -14.00
C ASP A 170 2.59 -8.01 -14.08
N ALA A 171 3.38 -7.34 -13.25
CA ALA A 171 4.81 -7.53 -13.04
C ALA A 171 5.20 -8.85 -12.37
N SER A 172 4.23 -9.56 -11.79
CA SER A 172 4.48 -10.77 -11.02
C SER A 172 5.02 -11.88 -11.91
N ASP A 173 6.07 -12.55 -11.47
CA ASP A 173 6.67 -13.69 -12.16
C ASP A 173 6.20 -15.02 -11.60
N ARG A 174 6.14 -15.09 -10.25
CA ARG A 174 5.94 -16.34 -9.51
C ARG A 174 5.40 -16.11 -8.10
N LEU A 175 4.90 -17.18 -7.50
CA LEU A 175 4.54 -17.23 -6.09
C LEU A 175 5.58 -18.05 -5.32
N GLU A 176 6.08 -17.51 -4.21
CA GLU A 176 7.01 -18.24 -3.33
C GLU A 176 6.61 -18.19 -1.87
N THR A 177 7.19 -19.07 -1.05
CA THR A 177 6.94 -19.08 0.40
C THR A 177 7.59 -17.88 1.10
N LEU A 178 6.98 -17.35 2.17
CA LEU A 178 7.55 -16.32 3.04
C LEU A 178 8.95 -16.66 3.61
N ALA A 179 9.36 -17.93 3.59
CA ALA A 179 10.71 -18.32 4.00
C ALA A 179 11.78 -17.73 3.06
N SER A 180 11.44 -17.49 1.78
CA SER A 180 12.28 -16.78 0.83
C SER A 180 12.40 -15.27 1.16
N LEU A 181 11.33 -14.66 1.69
CA LEU A 181 11.27 -13.25 2.09
C LEU A 181 12.13 -12.94 3.33
N HIS A 182 12.39 -13.93 4.18
CA HIS A 182 13.21 -13.75 5.37
C HIS A 182 14.69 -13.51 5.07
N ARG A 183 15.14 -13.74 3.84
CA ARG A 183 16.54 -13.50 3.43
C ARG A 183 16.89 -12.01 3.31
N GLU A 184 15.90 -11.11 3.37
CA GLU A 184 16.09 -9.67 3.11
C GLU A 184 15.86 -8.77 4.33
N LYS A 185 15.78 -9.33 5.55
CA LYS A 185 15.49 -8.54 6.78
C LYS A 185 16.54 -7.47 7.13
N ASP A 186 17.73 -7.54 6.55
CA ASP A 186 18.84 -6.62 6.78
C ASP A 186 19.06 -5.59 5.65
N VAL A 187 18.14 -5.50 4.69
CA VAL A 187 18.24 -4.50 3.62
C VAL A 187 18.01 -3.09 4.19
N LYS A 188 18.95 -2.18 3.91
CA LYS A 188 18.90 -0.74 4.28
C LYS A 188 17.61 -0.13 3.69
N HIS A 189 16.91 0.73 4.44
CA HIS A 189 15.65 1.38 4.03
C HIS A 189 14.39 0.48 3.98
N ASN A 190 14.24 -0.46 4.92
CA ASN A 190 13.01 -1.24 5.05
C ASN A 190 11.81 -0.36 5.43
N TYR A 191 10.76 -0.40 4.62
CA TYR A 191 9.54 0.39 4.79
C TYR A 191 8.84 0.11 6.13
N GLU A 192 8.76 -1.16 6.53
CA GLU A 192 8.10 -1.57 7.78
C GLU A 192 8.84 -1.04 9.02
N LYS A 193 10.18 -1.05 8.99
CA LYS A 193 11.03 -0.41 10.02
C LYS A 193 10.83 1.10 10.03
N MET A 194 10.65 1.75 8.87
CA MET A 194 10.36 3.19 8.80
C MET A 194 8.99 3.52 9.39
N LEU A 195 7.97 2.72 9.13
CA LEU A 195 6.63 2.88 9.72
C LEU A 195 6.65 2.69 11.23
N ALA A 196 7.39 1.70 11.75
CA ALA A 196 7.53 1.47 13.19
C ALA A 196 8.18 2.65 13.93
N GLY A 197 8.97 3.48 13.22
CA GLY A 197 9.56 4.71 13.76
C GLY A 197 8.59 5.89 13.85
N LEU A 198 7.42 5.82 13.21
CA LEU A 198 6.39 6.85 13.31
C LEU A 198 5.59 6.62 14.61
N SER A 199 5.61 7.58 15.52
CA SER A 199 4.73 7.53 16.70
C SER A 199 3.28 7.68 16.25
N PRO A 200 2.35 6.79 16.62
CA PRO A 200 0.94 6.96 16.28
C PRO A 200 0.43 8.30 16.80
N CYS A 201 -0.29 9.04 15.96
CA CYS A 201 -0.97 10.24 16.42
C CYS A 201 -1.98 9.83 17.49
N SER A 202 -1.80 10.31 18.72
CA SER A 202 -2.80 10.12 19.76
C SER A 202 -4.05 10.87 19.35
N ALA A 203 -5.11 10.15 18.99
CA ALA A 203 -6.42 10.75 18.95
C ALA A 203 -6.74 11.13 20.40
N THR A 204 -6.64 12.42 20.73
CA THR A 204 -7.28 12.92 21.95
C THR A 204 -8.76 12.65 21.77
N ILE A 205 -9.23 11.54 22.35
CA ILE A 205 -10.64 11.42 22.71
C ILE A 205 -10.83 12.59 23.67
N SER A 206 -11.41 13.69 23.17
CA SER A 206 -11.97 14.70 24.06
C SER A 206 -13.05 13.99 24.85
N SER A 207 -12.68 13.45 26.01
CA SER A 207 -13.64 13.08 27.02
C SER A 207 -14.30 14.40 27.43
N VAL A 208 -15.46 14.66 26.85
CA VAL A 208 -16.41 15.59 27.43
C VAL A 208 -16.76 15.00 28.79
N ILE A 209 -16.07 15.48 29.83
CA ILE A 209 -16.42 15.19 31.21
C ILE A 209 -17.82 15.81 31.40
N PRO A 210 -18.88 15.02 31.64
CA PRO A 210 -20.15 15.62 32.03
C PRO A 210 -19.93 16.28 33.38
N LEU A 211 -20.11 17.60 33.43
CA LEU A 211 -20.07 18.39 34.64
C LEU A 211 -21.23 17.92 35.54
N MET A 212 -20.99 16.92 36.38
CA MET A 212 -21.92 16.50 37.42
C MET A 212 -22.00 17.62 38.44
N THR A 213 -23.04 18.45 38.32
CA THR A 213 -23.46 19.36 39.38
C THR A 213 -23.82 18.54 40.61
N ILE A 214 -23.05 18.72 41.67
CA ILE A 214 -23.28 18.09 42.98
C ILE A 214 -24.54 18.71 43.56
N LEU A 215 -25.62 17.93 43.67
CA LEU A 215 -26.74 18.23 44.58
C LEU A 215 -26.81 17.08 45.60
N PRO A 216 -26.73 17.33 46.92
CA PRO A 216 -26.78 16.28 47.90
C PRO A 216 -28.24 16.06 48.34
N THR A 217 -28.79 14.85 48.20
CA THR A 217 -29.78 14.33 49.15
C THR A 217 -30.11 12.84 48.95
N PHE A 218 -29.89 12.10 50.05
CA PHE A 218 -30.67 10.98 50.60
C PHE A 218 -30.70 9.59 49.93
N LEU A 219 -30.55 8.59 50.82
CA LEU A 219 -30.56 7.14 50.63
C LEU A 219 -31.78 6.62 49.85
N THR A 220 -31.60 5.53 49.07
CA THR A 220 -32.21 4.20 49.33
C THR A 220 -31.73 3.13 48.32
N LEU A 221 -31.70 1.88 48.78
CA LEU A 221 -31.28 0.67 48.07
C LEU A 221 -32.20 0.32 46.88
N LEU A 222 -31.67 -0.27 45.79
CA LEU A 222 -31.92 -1.65 45.32
C LEU A 222 -31.40 -1.91 43.88
N SER A 223 -30.98 -3.17 43.68
CA SER A 223 -30.98 -3.99 42.45
C SER A 223 -30.24 -3.55 41.17
N ALA A 224 -29.18 -4.33 40.89
CA ALA A 224 -28.93 -5.09 39.65
C ALA A 224 -29.33 -4.48 38.28
N ALA A 225 -28.34 -4.30 37.41
CA ALA A 225 -28.29 -4.98 36.11
C ALA A 225 -26.95 -4.73 35.41
N SER A 226 -26.36 -5.83 34.96
CA SER A 226 -25.20 -5.95 34.08
C SER A 226 -25.43 -5.35 32.70
N SER A 227 -24.40 -4.70 32.14
CA SER A 227 -23.99 -4.81 30.72
C SER A 227 -22.61 -4.15 30.52
N PRO A 228 -21.61 -4.83 29.95
CA PRO A 228 -20.35 -4.20 29.57
C PRO A 228 -20.52 -3.51 28.21
N MET A 229 -20.10 -2.24 28.13
CA MET A 229 -19.93 -1.56 26.85
C MET A 229 -18.80 -2.23 26.06
N ALA A 230 -19.09 -2.50 24.80
CA ALA A 230 -18.16 -3.05 23.83
C ALA A 230 -16.95 -2.10 23.66
N SER A 231 -15.79 -2.55 24.11
CA SER A 231 -14.52 -1.98 23.69
C SER A 231 -14.28 -2.35 22.23
N LEU A 232 -14.26 -1.33 21.38
CA LEU A 232 -13.78 -1.41 20.00
C LEU A 232 -12.28 -1.71 20.07
N VAL A 233 -11.92 -2.99 19.99
CA VAL A 233 -10.52 -3.43 19.87
C VAL A 233 -10.05 -3.01 18.48
N LEU A 234 -9.40 -1.85 18.39
CA LEU A 234 -8.54 -1.53 17.27
C LEU A 234 -7.47 -2.61 17.23
N GLY A 235 -7.48 -3.40 16.15
CA GLY A 235 -6.52 -4.46 15.90
C GLY A 235 -5.11 -3.90 16.01
N ASP A 236 -4.38 -4.44 16.97
CA ASP A 236 -2.99 -4.12 17.24
C ASP A 236 -2.12 -4.62 16.07
N SER A 237 -1.64 -3.70 15.23
CA SER A 237 -0.71 -4.01 14.11
C SER A 237 0.65 -4.53 14.59
N SER A 238 0.91 -4.58 15.90
CA SER A 238 2.12 -5.21 16.46
C SER A 238 2.06 -6.74 16.51
N LYS A 239 0.95 -7.35 16.09
CA LYS A 239 0.75 -8.81 16.05
C LYS A 239 0.87 -9.43 14.65
N LEU A 240 1.73 -8.89 13.79
CA LEU A 240 2.36 -9.67 12.71
C LEU A 240 3.46 -10.54 13.32
N THR A 241 3.07 -11.48 14.19
CA THR A 241 3.96 -12.53 14.64
C THR A 241 4.34 -13.39 13.44
N SER A 242 5.65 -13.48 13.24
CA SER A 242 6.39 -14.40 12.39
C SER A 242 5.93 -15.85 12.61
N ASP A 243 4.77 -16.22 12.09
CA ASP A 243 4.40 -17.62 11.88
C ASP A 243 4.58 -17.92 10.40
N SER A 244 5.64 -18.67 10.15
CA SER A 244 6.09 -19.22 8.88
C SER A 244 4.93 -19.86 8.08
N GLN A 245 4.89 -19.57 6.76
CA GLN A 245 4.12 -20.22 5.67
C GLN A 245 3.04 -19.39 4.93
N ASN A 246 3.12 -18.05 4.83
CA ASN A 246 2.31 -17.33 3.83
C ASN A 246 2.99 -17.33 2.45
N LEU A 247 2.23 -17.05 1.40
CA LEU A 247 2.68 -16.99 0.01
C LEU A 247 2.96 -15.53 -0.38
N GLY A 248 4.18 -15.25 -0.83
CA GLY A 248 4.62 -13.99 -1.40
C GLY A 248 4.54 -14.01 -2.93
N ILE A 249 4.31 -12.84 -3.51
CA ILE A 249 4.18 -12.59 -4.95
C ILE A 249 5.44 -11.84 -5.38
N TYR A 250 6.24 -12.41 -6.27
CA TYR A 250 7.54 -11.85 -6.63
C TYR A 250 7.56 -11.26 -8.04
N PRO A 251 8.07 -10.02 -8.22
CA PRO A 251 8.34 -9.49 -9.55
C PRO A 251 9.58 -10.15 -10.16
N ASN A 252 9.69 -10.09 -11.48
CA ASN A 252 10.90 -10.51 -12.18
C ASN A 252 12.01 -9.46 -12.00
N VAL A 253 13.07 -9.79 -11.26
CA VAL A 253 14.20 -8.86 -10.99
C VAL A 253 15.26 -8.90 -12.10
N ASP A 254 15.20 -9.88 -13.01
CA ASP A 254 16.24 -10.17 -14.01
C ASP A 254 15.87 -9.71 -15.44
N ARG A 255 14.99 -8.70 -15.60
CA ARG A 255 14.70 -8.08 -16.91
C ARG A 255 14.75 -6.55 -16.91
#